data_AF-A0A354UZU0-F1
#
_entry.id   AF-A0A354UZU0-F1
#
_cell.length_a   1.000
_cell.length_b   1.000
_cell.length_c   1.000
_cell.angle_alpha   90.00
_cell.angle_beta   90.00
_cell.angle_gamma   90.00
#
_symmetry.space_group_name_H-M   'P 1'
#
loop_
_entity.id
_entity.type
_entity.pdbx_description
1 polymer ?
#
loop_
_entity_poly.entity_id
_entity_poly.type
_entity_poly.pdbx_seq_one_letter_code
_entity_poly.pdbx_strand_id
1 'polypeptide(L)'
;VRDVVIQGRTVSGQLNDGRTFQTYTPEDPTLVKTLTDKNVRVIAKPEDSDVNPLLHYLLSWFPMLLLIGVWVFFMRQMQSGGGRAMGFGKSRARMLTEKQGRVTFEDVAGIDEAKGELQEIVEFLKDPQKFQR
;
A
#
# COMPACT_ATOMS: atom_id res chain seq x y z
N VAL A 1 -6.85 55.61 16.86
CA VAL A 1 -7.20 54.19 16.76
C VAL A 1 -8.71 54.15 16.68
N ARG A 2 -9.28 53.51 15.67
CA ARG A 2 -10.71 53.51 15.41
C ARG A 2 -11.39 52.33 16.10
N ASP A 3 -10.88 51.14 15.82
CA ASP A 3 -11.45 49.88 16.31
C ASP A 3 -10.31 48.95 16.75
N VAL A 4 -10.55 48.22 17.84
CA VAL A 4 -9.60 47.26 18.43
C VAL A 4 -10.34 45.95 18.69
N VAL A 5 -9.73 44.85 18.26
CA VAL A 5 -10.15 43.48 18.51
C VAL A 5 -9.15 42.85 19.48
N ILE A 6 -9.65 42.38 20.62
CA ILE A 6 -8.87 41.69 21.64
C ILE A 6 -9.19 40.19 21.55
N GLN A 7 -8.17 39.39 21.24
CA GLN A 7 -8.21 37.93 21.20
C GLN A 7 -7.13 37.42 22.15
N GLY A 8 -7.53 37.12 23.39
CA GLY A 8 -6.56 36.73 24.42
C GLY A 8 -5.56 37.84 24.70
N ARG A 9 -4.27 37.54 24.48
CA ARG A 9 -3.15 38.49 24.58
C ARG A 9 -2.85 39.25 23.29
N THR A 10 -3.52 38.91 22.19
CA THR A 10 -3.32 39.54 20.89
C THR A 10 -4.33 40.67 20.72
N VAL A 11 -3.81 41.85 20.38
CA VAL A 11 -4.61 43.04 20.09
C VAL A 11 -4.38 43.41 18.64
N SER A 12 -5.44 43.37 17.84
CA SER A 12 -5.41 43.80 16.45
C SER A 12 -6.40 44.96 16.27
N GLY A 13 -6.18 45.82 15.28
CA GLY A 13 -7.06 46.96 15.10
C GLY A 13 -6.76 47.79 13.87
N GLN A 14 -7.59 48.82 13.67
CA GLN A 14 -7.42 49.79 12.59
C GLN A 14 -7.13 51.18 13.16
N LEU A 15 -6.11 51.82 12.60
CA LEU A 15 -5.78 53.22 12.85
C LEU A 15 -6.75 54.14 12.09
N ASN A 16 -6.75 55.42 12.44
CA ASN A 16 -7.66 56.40 11.83
C ASN A 16 -7.35 56.65 10.35
N ASP A 17 -6.14 56.27 9.91
CA ASP A 17 -5.67 56.33 8.53
C ASP A 17 -5.95 55.05 7.72
N GLY A 18 -6.68 54.08 8.31
CA GLY A 18 -7.04 52.82 7.67
C GLY A 18 -5.97 51.72 7.76
N ARG A 19 -4.79 52.00 8.31
CA ARG A 19 -3.75 50.97 8.50
C ARG A 19 -4.16 49.98 9.59
N THR A 20 -3.95 48.69 9.33
CA THR A 20 -4.09 47.64 10.34
C THR A 20 -2.83 47.49 11.17
N PHE A 21 -2.98 47.15 12.44
CA PHE A 21 -1.86 46.79 13.31
C PHE A 21 -2.21 45.56 14.13
N GLN A 22 -1.18 44.82 14.53
CA GLN A 22 -1.27 43.71 15.46
C GLN A 22 -0.15 43.85 16.47
N THR A 23 -0.49 43.76 17.75
CA THR A 23 0.45 43.84 18.87
C THR A 23 0.06 42.85 19.94
N TYR A 24 0.99 42.57 20.85
CA TYR A 24 0.74 41.75 22.03
C TYR A 24 0.71 42.65 23.26
N THR A 25 -0.22 42.38 24.16
CA THR A 25 -0.40 43.12 25.41
C THR A 25 -0.05 42.24 26.60
N PRO A 26 0.61 42.79 27.63
CA PRO A 26 0.62 42.20 28.97
C PRO A 26 -0.81 42.06 29.53
N GLU A 27 -0.97 41.32 30.62
CA GLU A 27 -2.22 41.34 31.38
C GLU A 27 -2.35 42.71 32.07
N ASP A 28 -3.13 43.61 31.48
CA ASP A 28 -3.41 44.93 32.01
C ASP A 28 -4.93 45.11 32.18
N PRO A 29 -5.44 45.08 33.43
CA PRO A 29 -6.85 45.30 33.73
C PRO A 29 -7.36 46.69 33.35
N THR A 30 -6.48 47.68 33.17
CA THR A 30 -6.83 49.08 32.89
C THR A 30 -6.88 49.42 31.40
N LEU A 31 -6.41 48.51 30.54
CA LEU A 31 -6.34 48.71 29.09
C LEU A 31 -7.71 48.95 28.47
N VAL A 32 -8.70 48.10 28.80
CA VAL A 32 -10.07 48.22 28.26
C VAL A 32 -10.70 49.55 28.67
N LYS A 33 -10.49 49.95 29.93
CA LYS A 33 -10.97 51.24 30.44
C LYS A 33 -10.34 52.41 29.67
N THR A 34 -9.02 52.40 29.49
CA THR A 34 -8.29 53.45 28.77
C THR A 34 -8.74 53.57 27.31
N LEU A 35 -8.99 52.44 26.63
CA LEU A 35 -9.52 52.43 25.26
C LEU A 35 -10.95 52.98 25.19
N THR A 36 -11.80 52.62 26.17
CA THR A 36 -13.17 53.10 26.27
C THR A 36 -13.21 54.61 26.56
N ASP A 37 -12.38 55.10 27.48
CA ASP A 37 -12.23 56.53 27.81
C ASP A 37 -11.78 57.37 26.60
N LYS A 38 -11.07 56.75 25.66
CA LYS A 38 -10.65 57.34 24.39
C LYS A 38 -11.65 57.14 23.24
N ASN A 39 -12.87 56.67 23.53
CA ASN A 39 -13.92 56.37 22.55
C ASN A 39 -13.48 55.39 21.45
N VAL A 40 -12.58 54.46 21.77
CA VAL A 40 -12.17 53.39 20.85
C VAL A 40 -13.16 52.23 20.96
N ARG A 41 -13.62 51.71 19.82
CA ARG A 41 -14.50 50.53 19.82
C ARG A 41 -13.68 49.29 20.17
N VAL A 42 -14.03 48.62 21.26
CA VAL A 42 -13.38 47.38 21.70
C VAL A 42 -14.28 46.20 21.38
N ILE A 43 -13.73 45.21 20.66
CA ILE A 43 -14.40 43.95 20.30
C ILE A 43 -13.61 42.81 20.94
N ALA A 44 -14.22 42.11 21.89
CA ALA A 44 -13.63 40.89 22.43
C ALA A 44 -14.03 39.71 21.55
N LYS A 45 -13.05 38.94 21.08
CA LYS A 45 -13.27 37.66 20.39
C LYS A 45 -12.63 36.53 21.19
N PRO A 46 -13.24 35.34 21.25
CA PRO A 46 -12.61 34.18 21.87
C PRO A 46 -11.26 33.87 21.20
N GLU A 47 -10.35 33.26 21.97
CA GLU A 47 -9.04 32.79 21.47
C GLU A 47 -9.16 31.62 20.49
N ASP A 48 -10.38 31.10 20.28
CA ASP A 48 -10.64 30.04 19.32
C ASP A 48 -10.09 30.46 17.97
N SER A 49 -9.15 29.66 17.50
CA SER A 49 -8.43 29.89 16.28
C SER A 49 -9.45 29.98 15.14
N ASP A 50 -9.45 31.10 14.41
CA ASP A 50 -10.20 31.32 13.17
C ASP A 50 -9.73 30.38 12.03
N VAL A 51 -9.20 29.20 12.36
CA VAL A 51 -8.92 28.13 11.41
C VAL A 51 -10.25 27.50 11.02
N ASN A 52 -10.53 27.48 9.72
CA ASN A 52 -11.72 26.83 9.20
C ASN A 52 -11.78 25.38 9.73
N PRO A 53 -12.83 24.98 10.47
CA PRO A 53 -12.90 23.66 11.09
C PRO A 53 -12.65 22.52 10.11
N LEU A 54 -13.11 22.67 8.86
CA LEU A 54 -12.88 21.69 7.79
C LEU A 54 -11.39 21.55 7.44
N LEU A 55 -10.65 22.66 7.34
CA LEU A 55 -9.21 22.64 7.09
C LEU A 55 -8.46 22.02 8.27
N HIS A 56 -8.86 22.33 9.50
CA HIS A 56 -8.27 21.73 10.70
C HIS A 56 -8.39 20.21 10.70
N TYR A 57 -9.60 19.67 10.45
CA TYR A 57 -9.80 18.22 10.36
C TYR A 57 -9.03 17.58 9.20
N LEU A 58 -8.98 18.23 8.03
CA LEU A 58 -8.24 17.73 6.88
C LEU A 58 -6.73 17.67 7.17
N LEU A 59 -6.14 18.70 7.77
CA LEU A 59 -4.72 18.69 8.15
C LEU A 59 -4.44 17.66 9.25
N SER A 60 -5.33 17.52 10.23
CA SER A 60 -5.18 16.54 11.31
C SER A 60 -5.21 15.10 10.78
N TRP A 61 -6.10 14.80 9.83
CA TRP A 61 -6.19 13.48 9.20
C TRP A 61 -5.24 13.27 8.03
N PHE A 62 -4.57 14.30 7.54
CA PHE A 62 -3.66 14.21 6.40
C PHE A 62 -2.58 13.11 6.59
N PRO A 63 -1.87 13.00 7.73
CA PRO A 63 -0.90 11.93 7.93
C PRO A 63 -1.53 10.54 7.85
N MET A 64 -2.73 10.36 8.43
CA MET A 64 -3.43 9.08 8.42
C MET A 64 -3.91 8.70 7.01
N LEU A 65 -4.50 9.66 6.28
CA LEU A 65 -4.95 9.47 4.90
C LEU A 65 -3.78 9.15 3.95
N LEU A 66 -2.63 9.78 4.16
CA LEU A 66 -1.41 9.48 3.41
C LEU A 66 -0.98 8.03 3.64
N LEU A 67 -0.93 7.57 4.90
CA LEU A 67 -0.61 6.18 5.23
C LEU A 67 -1.60 5.19 4.61
N ILE A 68 -2.90 5.47 4.69
CA ILE A 68 -3.95 4.65 4.06
C ILE A 68 -3.77 4.62 2.53
N GLY A 69 -3.48 5.77 1.92
CA GLY A 69 -3.25 5.87 0.47
C GLY A 69 -2.06 5.04 0.01
N VAL A 70 -0.93 5.11 0.73
CA VAL A 70 0.26 4.30 0.46
C VAL A 70 -0.02 2.81 0.69
N TRP A 71 -0.73 2.47 1.77
CA TRP A 71 -1.14 1.09 2.06
C TRP A 71 -2.02 0.51 0.94
N VAL A 72 -3.03 1.25 0.50
CA VAL A 72 -3.91 0.85 -0.62
C VAL A 72 -3.13 0.75 -1.92
N PHE A 73 -2.17 1.65 -2.17
CA PHE A 73 -1.29 1.57 -3.34
C PHE A 73 -0.50 0.24 -3.35
N PHE A 74 0.10 -0.16 -2.22
CA PHE A 74 0.80 -1.44 -2.11
C PHE A 74 -0.13 -2.64 -2.27
N MET A 75 -1.33 -2.62 -1.66
CA MET A 75 -2.31 -3.69 -1.85
C MET A 75 -2.75 -3.82 -3.31
N ARG A 76 -3.00 -2.70 -3.99
CA ARG A 76 -3.37 -2.69 -5.41
C ARG A 76 -2.23 -3.20 -6.30
N GLN A 77 -0.99 -2.85 -5.98
CA GLN A 77 0.20 -3.35 -6.68
C GLN A 77 0.36 -4.86 -6.48
N MET A 78 0.16 -5.37 -5.27
CA MET A 78 0.29 -6.80 -4.97
C MET A 78 -0.83 -7.63 -5.60
N GLN A 79 -2.07 -7.12 -5.63
CA GLN A 79 -3.20 -7.79 -6.26
C GLN A 79 -3.08 -7.81 -7.79
N SER A 80 -2.51 -6.77 -8.41
CA SER A 80 -2.19 -6.76 -9.85
C SER A 80 -1.05 -7.73 -10.22
N GLY A 81 -0.23 -8.17 -9.26
CA GLY A 81 0.73 -9.27 -9.42
C GLY A 81 0.22 -10.63 -8.91
N GLY A 82 -1.00 -10.66 -8.37
CA GLY A 82 -1.53 -11.67 -7.45
C GLY A 82 -2.02 -12.98 -8.08
N GLY A 83 -1.80 -13.20 -9.38
CA GLY A 83 -1.90 -14.54 -9.98
C GLY A 83 -0.67 -15.43 -9.69
N ARG A 84 0.44 -14.86 -9.21
CA ARG A 84 1.72 -15.58 -9.06
C ARG A 84 1.97 -16.16 -7.67
N ALA A 85 1.41 -15.60 -6.61
CA ALA A 85 1.62 -16.08 -5.24
C ALA A 85 0.76 -17.31 -4.88
N MET A 86 -0.39 -17.51 -5.55
CA MET A 86 -1.19 -18.75 -5.45
C MET A 86 -0.56 -19.92 -6.23
N GLY A 87 0.48 -19.65 -7.05
CA GLY A 87 1.17 -20.63 -7.87
C GLY A 87 2.39 -21.29 -7.22
N PHE A 88 2.84 -20.82 -6.05
CA PHE A 88 4.01 -21.36 -5.36
C PHE A 88 3.72 -22.62 -4.51
N GLY A 89 2.45 -23.03 -4.39
CA GLY A 89 2.04 -24.22 -3.63
C GLY A 89 1.41 -25.35 -4.47
N LYS A 90 1.03 -25.11 -5.72
CA LYS A 90 0.60 -26.20 -6.62
C LYS A 90 1.85 -26.87 -7.16
N SER A 91 2.22 -27.99 -6.53
CA SER A 91 3.31 -28.85 -6.96
C SER A 91 3.41 -28.92 -8.50
N ARG A 92 4.60 -28.69 -9.04
CA ARG A 92 4.97 -29.17 -10.39
C ARG A 92 5.17 -30.68 -10.39
N ALA A 93 4.45 -31.42 -9.55
CA ALA A 93 4.31 -32.84 -9.75
C ALA A 93 3.38 -33.00 -10.95
N ARG A 94 3.98 -33.02 -12.15
CA ARG A 94 3.39 -33.71 -13.29
C ARG A 94 2.94 -35.06 -12.74
N MET A 95 1.64 -35.28 -12.58
CA MET A 95 1.16 -36.65 -12.55
C MET A 95 1.59 -37.22 -13.89
N LEU A 96 2.60 -38.07 -13.85
CA LEU A 96 2.94 -38.98 -14.94
C LEU A 96 1.79 -40.00 -15.02
N THR A 97 0.60 -39.52 -15.36
CA THR A 97 -0.52 -40.37 -15.69
C THR A 97 -0.21 -40.90 -17.09
N GLU A 98 -0.05 -42.21 -17.13
CA GLU A 98 0.09 -43.06 -18.32
C GLU A 98 1.43 -43.03 -19.06
N LYS A 99 2.19 -44.11 -18.84
CA LYS A 99 2.97 -44.85 -19.85
C LYS A 99 3.73 -43.95 -20.82
N GLN A 100 4.86 -43.42 -20.38
CA GLN A 100 5.89 -43.02 -21.33
C GLN A 100 6.39 -44.27 -22.05
N GLY A 101 5.91 -44.45 -23.29
CA GLY A 101 6.49 -45.25 -24.38
C GLY A 101 6.91 -46.68 -24.03
N ARG A 102 6.00 -47.65 -24.13
CA ARG A 102 6.41 -49.05 -24.27
C ARG A 102 7.04 -49.21 -25.66
N VAL A 103 8.36 -49.15 -25.75
CA VAL A 103 9.12 -49.40 -26.98
C VAL A 103 9.07 -50.89 -27.28
N THR A 104 8.76 -51.24 -28.53
CA THR A 104 8.76 -52.62 -29.03
C THR A 104 9.99 -52.84 -29.92
N PHE A 105 10.29 -54.11 -30.24
CA PHE A 105 11.39 -54.43 -31.17
C PHE A 105 11.14 -53.90 -32.59
N GLU A 106 9.88 -53.60 -32.93
CA GLU A 106 9.47 -53.01 -34.20
C GLU A 106 9.88 -51.53 -34.30
N ASP A 107 10.04 -50.84 -33.17
CA ASP A 107 10.36 -49.41 -33.10
C ASP A 107 11.88 -49.11 -33.22
N VAL A 108 12.73 -50.13 -33.26
CA VAL A 108 14.19 -50.00 -33.39
C VAL A 108 14.57 -50.28 -34.84
N ALA A 109 15.42 -49.50 -35.51
CA ALA A 109 15.80 -49.75 -36.91
C ALA A 109 17.32 -49.87 -37.07
N GLY A 110 17.77 -50.73 -37.98
CA GLY A 110 19.16 -50.76 -38.46
C GLY A 110 20.12 -51.74 -37.75
N ILE A 111 19.65 -52.55 -36.80
CA ILE A 111 20.49 -53.53 -36.07
C ILE A 111 19.72 -54.83 -35.86
N ASP A 112 19.39 -55.52 -36.96
CA ASP A 112 18.53 -56.71 -36.91
C ASP A 112 19.22 -57.92 -36.26
N GLU A 113 20.54 -58.04 -36.39
CA GLU A 113 21.36 -59.09 -35.74
C GLU A 113 21.24 -59.01 -34.21
N ALA A 114 21.46 -57.82 -33.64
CA ALA A 114 21.37 -57.63 -32.19
C ALA A 114 19.93 -57.77 -31.65
N LYS A 115 18.91 -57.46 -32.45
CA LYS A 115 17.51 -57.72 -32.05
C LYS A 115 17.23 -59.22 -31.97
N GLY A 116 17.74 -60.02 -32.92
CA GLY A 116 17.56 -61.47 -32.94
C GLY A 116 18.17 -62.12 -31.70
N GLU A 117 19.43 -61.80 -31.40
CA GLU A 117 20.11 -62.29 -30.19
C GLU A 117 19.35 -61.92 -28.91
N LEU A 118 18.85 -60.69 -28.81
CA LEU A 118 18.11 -60.24 -27.64
C LEU A 118 16.73 -60.91 -27.53
N GLN A 119 16.07 -61.22 -28.66
CA GLN A 119 14.83 -61.98 -28.68
C GLN A 119 15.03 -63.41 -28.19
N GLU A 120 16.13 -64.06 -28.58
CA GLU A 120 16.48 -65.40 -28.10
C GLU A 120 16.72 -65.41 -26.58
N ILE A 121 17.43 -64.41 -26.05
CA ILE A 121 17.62 -64.27 -24.59
C ILE A 121 16.27 -64.10 -23.89
N VAL A 122 15.37 -63.28 -24.44
CA VAL A 122 14.03 -63.11 -23.87
C VAL A 122 13.21 -64.39 -23.97
N GLU A 123 13.33 -65.17 -25.05
CA GLU A 123 12.66 -66.47 -25.19
C GLU A 123 13.21 -67.50 -24.21
N PHE A 124 14.53 -67.55 -24.04
CA PHE A 124 15.20 -68.37 -23.02
C PHE A 124 14.69 -68.04 -21.61
N LEU A 125 14.54 -66.75 -21.27
CA LEU A 125 14.02 -66.33 -19.97
C LEU A 125 12.53 -66.66 -19.78
N LYS A 126 11.75 -66.70 -20.87
CA LYS A 126 10.30 -67.02 -20.81
C LYS A 126 10.03 -68.52 -20.78
N ASP A 127 10.81 -69.29 -21.53
CA ASP A 127 10.66 -70.74 -21.66
C ASP A 127 12.04 -71.42 -21.69
N PRO A 128 12.73 -71.51 -20.54
CA PRO A 128 14.10 -72.02 -20.48
C PRO A 128 14.19 -73.51 -20.83
N GLN A 129 13.09 -74.25 -20.73
CA GLN A 129 13.08 -75.69 -21.00
C GLN A 129 13.35 -76.03 -22.47
N LYS A 130 12.95 -75.15 -23.41
CA LYS A 130 13.26 -75.31 -24.84
C LYS A 130 14.76 -75.33 -25.15
N PHE A 131 15.58 -74.72 -24.30
CA PHE A 131 17.02 -74.51 -24.52
C PHE A 131 17.90 -75.44 -23.66
N GLN A 132 17.32 -76.34 -22.87
CA GLN A 132 18.04 -77.27 -21.97
C GLN A 132 18.35 -78.65 -22.60
N ARG A 133 18.55 -78.73 -23.91
CA ARG A 133 18.95 -80.00 -24.56
C ARG A 133 20.46 -80.24 -24.55
#